data_AF-A0A2V7GPM8-F1
#
_entry.id   AF-A0A2V7GPM8-F1
#
_cell.length_a   1.000
_cell.length_b   1.000
_cell.length_c   1.000
_cell.angle_alpha   90.00
_cell.angle_beta   90.00
_cell.angle_gamma   90.00
#
_symmetry.space_group_name_H-M   'P 1'
#
loop_
_entity.id
_entity.type
_entity.pdbx_description
1 polymer ?
#
loop_
_entity_poly.entity_id
_entity_poly.type
_entity_poly.pdbx_seq_one_letter_code
_entity_poly.pdbx_strand_id
1 'polypeptide(L)'
;MNGTTDRRQTPDRRSRSDRRRVVTVVVQERRSGVERRGFFERRSAEEPGEDIRNALQLLTNVAESGTLDEASLRDLDAAMFRLRFALDRLERTV
;
A
#
# COMPACT_ATOMS: atom_id res chain seq x y z
N MET A 1 -1.09 36.70 57.46
CA MET A 1 -2.34 36.86 58.22
C MET A 1 -3.45 37.19 57.24
N ASN A 2 -4.57 36.47 57.35
CA ASN A 2 -5.70 36.41 56.41
C ASN A 2 -6.66 37.61 56.52
N GLY A 3 -7.51 37.78 55.50
CA GLY A 3 -8.81 38.46 55.62
C GLY A 3 -9.65 38.26 54.34
N THR A 4 -10.40 37.16 54.17
CA THR A 4 -11.85 36.96 54.47
C THR A 4 -12.79 37.85 53.65
N THR A 5 -13.43 37.31 52.58
CA THR A 5 -14.89 37.00 52.43
C THR A 5 -15.80 38.24 52.35
N ASP A 6 -16.88 38.40 51.56
CA ASP A 6 -17.79 37.52 50.81
C ASP A 6 -18.98 38.42 50.38
N ARG A 7 -19.83 37.91 49.49
CA ARG A 7 -21.28 38.19 49.35
C ARG A 7 -21.75 39.45 48.59
N ARG A 8 -22.41 39.20 47.44
CA ARG A 8 -23.82 39.54 47.06
C ARG A 8 -23.98 39.46 45.53
N GLN A 9 -24.41 38.34 44.94
CA GLN A 9 -25.80 37.95 44.61
C GLN A 9 -26.69 39.00 43.90
N THR A 10 -26.82 38.82 42.57
CA THR A 10 -27.98 38.83 41.63
C THR A 10 -29.34 39.46 42.01
N PRO A 11 -30.09 39.96 41.00
CA PRO A 11 -31.34 39.27 40.56
C PRO A 11 -31.54 39.30 39.01
N ASP A 12 -31.94 38.23 38.32
CA ASP A 12 -33.26 37.55 38.21
C ASP A 12 -34.20 38.20 37.16
N ARG A 13 -34.53 37.46 36.07
CA ARG A 13 -35.90 37.06 35.61
C ARG A 13 -36.12 36.99 34.07
N ARG A 14 -36.29 35.73 33.60
CA ARG A 14 -37.36 35.17 32.72
C ARG A 14 -37.46 35.71 31.26
N SER A 15 -37.41 34.88 30.20
CA SER A 15 -38.51 33.95 29.86
C SER A 15 -38.12 32.84 28.86
N ARG A 16 -38.61 31.64 29.19
CA ARG A 16 -38.88 30.44 28.39
C ARG A 16 -39.48 30.75 27.01
N SER A 17 -39.00 30.10 25.94
CA SER A 17 -39.80 29.50 24.86
C SER A 17 -38.91 28.87 23.77
N ASP A 18 -38.60 27.60 23.97
CA ASP A 18 -38.76 26.52 22.97
C ASP A 18 -38.93 26.96 21.50
N ARG A 19 -37.84 26.97 20.73
CA ARG A 19 -37.88 26.70 19.28
C ARG A 19 -36.66 25.87 18.87
N ARG A 20 -36.87 24.55 18.96
CA ARG A 20 -36.51 23.53 17.96
C ARG A 20 -35.28 23.79 17.07
N ARG A 21 -34.33 22.84 17.17
CA ARG A 21 -33.86 21.93 16.10
C ARG A 21 -33.77 22.58 14.70
N VAL A 22 -32.63 22.62 14.02
CA VAL A 22 -31.82 21.47 13.56
C VAL A 22 -30.42 22.02 13.24
N VAL A 23 -29.39 21.57 13.97
CA VAL A 23 -28.02 21.59 13.44
C VAL A 23 -27.95 20.39 12.52
N THR A 24 -27.82 20.61 11.22
CA THR A 24 -27.54 19.55 10.26
C THR A 24 -26.11 19.07 10.53
N VAL A 25 -25.97 18.14 11.46
CA VAL A 25 -24.76 17.34 11.58
C VAL A 25 -24.73 16.50 10.32
N VAL A 26 -23.90 16.90 9.36
CA VAL A 26 -23.56 16.03 8.24
C VAL A 26 -23.02 14.76 8.87
N VAL A 27 -23.81 13.69 8.76
CA VAL A 27 -23.36 12.34 9.03
C VAL A 27 -22.32 12.07 7.95
N GLN A 28 -21.07 12.45 8.23
CA GLN A 28 -19.95 11.89 7.51
C GLN A 28 -19.88 10.45 7.99
N GLU A 29 -20.64 9.62 7.29
CA GLU A 29 -20.59 8.17 7.35
C GLU A 29 -19.11 7.80 7.47
N ARG A 30 -18.72 7.34 8.68
CA ARG A 30 -17.39 6.77 8.90
C ARG A 30 -17.36 5.48 8.09
N ARG A 31 -17.10 5.60 6.79
CA ARG A 31 -16.81 4.46 5.95
C ARG A 31 -15.60 3.81 6.57
N SER A 32 -15.84 2.65 7.15
CA SER A 32 -14.89 1.73 7.76
C SER A 32 -13.79 1.41 6.74
N GLY A 33 -12.78 2.27 6.67
CA GLY A 33 -11.55 2.03 5.93
C GLY A 33 -10.66 0.96 6.58
N VAL A 34 -11.26 -0.04 7.23
CA VAL A 34 -10.56 -1.13 7.91
C VAL A 34 -10.38 -2.34 6.99
N GLU A 35 -11.10 -2.42 5.86
CA GLU A 35 -11.06 -3.60 4.98
C GLU A 35 -10.24 -3.45 3.69
N ARG A 36 -9.48 -2.36 3.50
CA ARG A 36 -8.52 -2.26 2.37
C ARG A 36 -7.10 -2.64 2.73
N ARG A 37 -6.91 -3.45 3.78
CA ARG A 37 -5.64 -4.15 4.07
C ARG A 37 -5.88 -5.64 4.29
N GLY A 38 -6.87 -6.22 3.61
CA GLY A 38 -7.23 -7.63 3.74
C GLY A 38 -7.07 -8.46 2.46
N PHE A 39 -6.63 -7.85 1.35
CA PHE A 39 -6.60 -8.52 0.04
C PHE A 39 -5.39 -8.10 -0.81
N PHE A 40 -4.23 -7.86 -0.19
CA PHE A 40 -3.02 -8.37 -0.82
C PHE A 40 -3.02 -9.87 -0.52
N GLU A 41 -3.91 -10.54 -1.25
CA GLU A 41 -3.75 -11.93 -1.63
C GLU A 41 -2.25 -12.16 -1.70
N ARG A 42 -1.75 -13.04 -0.83
CA ARG A 42 -0.42 -13.57 -1.00
C ARG A 42 -0.45 -14.11 -2.42
N ARG A 43 -0.03 -13.32 -3.41
CA ARG A 43 0.53 -13.87 -4.64
C ARG A 43 1.50 -14.86 -4.05
N SER A 44 1.15 -16.14 -4.12
CA SER A 44 2.02 -17.23 -3.74
C SER A 44 3.38 -16.78 -4.22
N ALA A 45 4.27 -16.44 -3.28
CA ALA A 45 5.50 -15.76 -3.64
C ALA A 45 6.12 -16.66 -4.69
N GLU A 46 6.08 -16.23 -5.96
CA GLU A 46 6.57 -17.06 -7.05
C GLU A 46 7.97 -17.43 -6.62
N GLU A 47 8.25 -18.75 -6.62
CA GLU A 47 9.54 -19.24 -6.18
C GLU A 47 10.58 -18.44 -6.97
N PRO A 48 11.58 -17.79 -6.35
CA PRO A 48 12.51 -16.92 -7.08
C PRO A 48 13.15 -17.59 -8.31
N GLY A 49 13.24 -18.92 -8.32
CA GLY A 49 13.65 -19.70 -9.49
C GLY A 49 12.61 -19.73 -10.63
N GLU A 50 11.31 -19.76 -10.32
CA GLU A 50 10.23 -19.66 -11.30
C GLU A 50 10.23 -18.31 -12.02
N ASP A 51 10.41 -17.21 -11.29
CA ASP A 51 10.56 -15.87 -11.86
C ASP A 51 11.72 -15.81 -12.86
N ILE A 52 12.87 -16.41 -12.50
CA ILE A 52 14.04 -16.46 -13.40
C ILE A 52 13.76 -17.34 -14.62
N ARG A 53 13.05 -18.46 -14.48
CA ARG A 53 12.65 -19.30 -15.61
C ARG A 53 11.71 -18.56 -16.56
N ASN A 54 10.73 -17.83 -16.03
CA ASN A 54 9.81 -17.00 -16.80
C ASN A 54 10.57 -15.88 -17.54
N ALA A 55 11.49 -15.20 -16.87
CA ALA A 55 12.34 -14.19 -17.50
C ALA A 55 13.18 -14.78 -18.64
N LEU A 56 13.82 -15.94 -18.42
CA LEU A 56 14.61 -16.63 -19.45
C LEU A 56 13.76 -16.96 -20.68
N GLN A 57 12.52 -17.42 -20.49
CA GLN A 57 11.61 -17.70 -21.61
C GLN A 57 11.30 -16.43 -22.44
N LEU A 58 11.02 -15.31 -21.78
CA LEU A 58 10.79 -14.04 -22.47
C LEU A 58 12.03 -13.58 -23.25
N LEU A 59 13.22 -13.72 -22.66
CA LEU A 59 14.48 -13.36 -23.30
C LEU A 59 14.79 -14.25 -24.51
N THR A 60 14.46 -15.54 -24.47
CA THR A 60 14.52 -16.42 -25.65
C THR A 60 13.65 -15.90 -26.79
N ASN A 61 12.39 -15.52 -26.50
CA ASN A 61 11.50 -14.97 -27.52
C ASN A 61 12.07 -13.67 -28.13
N VAL A 62 12.74 -12.84 -27.32
CA VAL A 62 13.42 -11.63 -27.79
C VAL A 62 14.60 -11.99 -28.70
N ALA A 63 15.42 -12.97 -28.33
CA ALA A 63 16.54 -13.44 -29.16
C ALA A 63 16.05 -13.98 -30.51
N GLU A 64 14.95 -14.73 -30.50
CA GLU A 64 14.34 -15.34 -31.70
C GLU A 64 13.61 -14.33 -32.59
N SER A 65 13.26 -13.14 -32.07
CA SER A 65 12.55 -12.11 -32.83
C SER A 65 13.34 -11.56 -34.03
N GLY A 66 14.66 -11.71 -34.03
CA GLY A 66 15.55 -11.16 -35.07
C GLY A 66 15.61 -9.63 -35.10
N THR A 67 15.10 -8.95 -34.07
CA THR A 67 15.04 -7.48 -34.00
C THR A 67 16.31 -6.85 -33.43
N LEU A 68 17.15 -7.64 -32.76
CA LEU A 68 18.39 -7.19 -32.13
C LEU A 68 19.54 -7.20 -33.12
N ASP A 69 20.42 -6.19 -32.99
CA ASP A 69 21.70 -6.19 -33.66
C ASP A 69 22.69 -7.15 -32.97
N GLU A 70 23.82 -7.41 -33.61
CA GLU A 70 24.81 -8.38 -33.10
C GLU A 70 25.36 -8.00 -31.72
N ALA A 71 25.56 -6.71 -31.46
CA ALA A 71 26.05 -6.23 -30.17
C ALA A 71 25.01 -6.50 -29.06
N SER A 72 23.74 -6.14 -29.27
CA SER A 72 22.69 -6.39 -28.29
C SER A 72 22.40 -7.88 -28.12
N LEU A 73 22.55 -8.69 -29.18
CA LEU A 73 22.41 -10.15 -29.08
C LEU A 73 23.49 -10.75 -28.18
N ARG A 74 24.75 -10.29 -28.30
CA ARG A 74 25.85 -10.72 -27.40
C ARG A 74 25.59 -10.32 -25.95
N ASP A 75 25.09 -9.10 -25.73
CA ASP A 75 24.74 -8.65 -24.38
C ASP A 75 23.56 -9.47 -23.80
N LEU A 76 22.58 -9.80 -24.64
CA LEU A 76 21.46 -10.67 -24.27
C LEU A 76 21.92 -12.08 -23.89
N ASP A 77 22.80 -12.69 -24.70
CA ASP A 77 23.40 -13.99 -24.38
C ASP A 77 24.13 -13.97 -23.04
N ALA A 78 24.89 -12.90 -22.79
CA ALA A 78 25.61 -12.72 -21.54
C ALA A 78 24.65 -12.51 -20.35
N ALA A 79 23.50 -11.87 -20.55
CA ALA A 79 22.46 -11.73 -19.53
C ALA A 79 21.78 -13.08 -19.23
N MET A 80 21.39 -13.83 -20.27
CA MET A 80 20.80 -15.17 -20.14
C MET A 80 21.73 -16.13 -19.42
N PHE A 81 23.04 -16.11 -19.74
CA PHE A 81 24.04 -16.93 -19.05
C PHE A 81 24.09 -16.62 -17.54
N ARG A 82 24.10 -15.33 -17.16
CA ARG A 82 24.13 -14.91 -15.75
C ARG A 82 22.85 -15.31 -15.00
N LEU A 83 21.69 -15.20 -15.65
CA LEU A 83 20.42 -15.64 -15.09
C LEU A 83 20.37 -17.16 -14.88
N ARG A 84 20.84 -17.94 -15.86
CA ARG A 84 20.95 -19.40 -15.74
C ARG A 84 21.87 -19.80 -14.58
N PHE A 85 22.98 -19.10 -14.40
CA PHE A 85 23.88 -19.30 -13.27
C PHE A 85 23.23 -18.95 -11.93
N ALA A 86 22.51 -17.83 -11.86
CA ALA A 86 21.78 -17.43 -10.66
C ALA A 86 20.69 -18.46 -10.29
N LEU A 87 20.00 -19.01 -11.28
CA LEU A 87 19.01 -20.07 -11.09
C LEU A 87 19.64 -21.33 -10.51
N ASP A 88 20.73 -21.83 -11.10
CA ASP A 88 21.45 -23.01 -10.59
C ASP A 88 21.93 -22.78 -9.14
N ARG A 89 22.38 -21.57 -8.80
CA ARG A 89 22.77 -21.23 -7.44
C ARG A 89 21.57 -21.26 -6.47
N LEU A 90 20.41 -20.73 -6.88
CA LEU A 90 19.20 -20.74 -6.04
C LEU A 90 18.70 -22.17 -5.81
N GLU A 91 18.64 -22.99 -6.86
CA GLU A 91 18.19 -24.38 -6.79
C GLU A 91 19.11 -25.26 -5.93
N ARG A 92 20.38 -24.87 -5.72
CA ARG A 92 21.29 -25.54 -4.77
C ARG A 92 21.11 -25.11 -3.32
N THR A 93 20.45 -23.98 -3.07
CA THR A 93 20.28 -23.41 -1.72
C THR A 93 18.96 -23.77 -1.06
N VAL A 94 18.02 -24.33 -1.82
CA VAL A 94 16.71 -24.82 -1.36
C VAL A 94 16.80 -26.32 -1.08
#